data_AF-G3I150-F1
#
_entry.id   AF-G3I150-F1
#
_cell.length_a   1.000
_cell.length_b   1.000
_cell.length_c   1.000
_cell.angle_alpha   90.00
_cell.angle_beta   90.00
_cell.angle_gamma   90.00
#
_symmetry.space_group_name_H-M   'P 1'
#
loop_
_entity.id
_entity.type
_entity.pdbx_description
1 polymer ?
#
loop_
_entity_poly.entity_id
_entity_poly.type
_entity_poly.pdbx_seq_one_letter_code
_entity_poly.pdbx_strand_id
1 'polypeptide(L)'
;MPDFRRLCILKGIYPHEPKHKKKVNKGSTAARTFYLIKDIKFLLHEPIVNNFREYKVFVRKLRKAYGKSEWNSVERLKDNKPSYKLDHIVKERYPTFIDALRDLDDALSMCFLFSTFPRTGKCHVQTIQLCRRLIVEFMHYVIAARALRKVFLSIKGIYYQAEVLGQPIVWIAPYAFSHDHPTDVDYRVMATFTEFYTTLLGFVNFRLYQSLNLHYPPKLEGQAQAETKISEDTYALDSESSMEKLAALSASLARVVVPNIEEAEADEFPTDGEVTAQEEDRRKELEAQEKQKKLFEGLKFFLNREVPREALAFIIRSFGGDVSWDKSLCIGATYDITDSCITHQIVDRPGQQTPIIGR
;
A
#
# COMPACT_ATOMS: atom_id res chain seq x y z
N MET A 1 -0.43 -26.04 16.25
CA MET A 1 -1.23 -25.74 15.05
C MET A 1 -1.17 -24.28 14.61
N PRO A 2 -1.38 -23.26 15.47
CA PRO A 2 -1.36 -21.86 15.02
C PRO A 2 -0.04 -21.44 14.37
N ASP A 3 1.10 -21.75 15.01
CA ASP A 3 2.41 -21.39 14.47
C ASP A 3 2.75 -22.12 13.17
N PHE A 4 2.27 -23.37 13.02
CA PHE A 4 2.44 -24.13 11.78
C PHE A 4 1.68 -23.46 10.64
N ARG A 5 0.43 -23.04 10.86
CA ARG A 5 -0.34 -22.29 9.87
C ARG A 5 0.35 -20.97 9.49
N ARG A 6 0.81 -20.17 10.47
CA ARG A 6 1.58 -18.93 10.20
C ARG A 6 2.81 -19.20 9.35
N LEU A 7 3.57 -20.25 9.67
CA LEU A 7 4.78 -20.62 8.92
C LEU A 7 4.44 -21.06 7.48
N CYS A 8 3.38 -21.84 7.28
CA CYS A 8 2.89 -22.20 5.95
C CYS A 8 2.49 -20.96 5.14
N ILE A 9 1.80 -19.99 5.77
CA ILE A 9 1.40 -18.74 5.11
C ILE A 9 2.62 -17.92 4.70
N LEU A 10 3.58 -17.72 5.61
CA LEU A 10 4.79 -16.95 5.34
C LEU A 10 5.60 -17.54 4.18
N LYS A 11 5.69 -18.87 4.09
CA LYS A 11 6.41 -19.57 3.01
C LYS A 11 5.58 -19.84 1.76
N GLY A 12 4.27 -19.58 1.78
CA GLY A 12 3.39 -19.91 0.65
C GLY A 12 3.25 -21.41 0.41
N ILE A 13 3.21 -22.22 1.46
CA ILE A 13 2.95 -23.67 1.36
C ILE A 13 1.47 -23.92 1.52
N TYR A 14 0.88 -24.51 0.49
CA TYR A 14 -0.56 -24.76 0.41
C TYR A 14 -0.89 -26.24 0.63
N PRO A 15 -2.09 -26.52 1.15
CA PRO A 15 -2.57 -27.89 1.21
C PRO A 15 -2.83 -28.44 -0.19
N HIS A 16 -2.54 -29.72 -0.40
CA HIS A 16 -2.72 -30.43 -1.66
C HIS A 16 -3.79 -31.51 -1.54
N GLU A 17 -4.56 -31.69 -2.61
CA GLU A 17 -5.51 -32.79 -2.72
C GLU A 17 -4.84 -34.00 -3.40
N PRO A 18 -4.68 -35.15 -2.70
CA PRO A 18 -4.04 -36.31 -3.30
C PRO A 18 -4.98 -37.02 -4.28
N LYS A 19 -4.45 -37.45 -5.43
CA LYS A 19 -5.19 -38.23 -6.45
C LYS A 19 -5.90 -39.47 -5.88
N HIS A 20 -5.28 -40.16 -4.90
CA HIS A 20 -5.84 -41.35 -4.26
C HIS A 20 -6.03 -41.15 -2.74
N LYS A 21 -7.11 -40.47 -2.35
CA LYS A 21 -7.44 -40.15 -0.94
C LYS A 21 -7.44 -41.36 -0.01
N LYS A 22 -8.06 -42.47 -0.42
CA LYS A 22 -8.15 -43.70 0.40
C LYS A 22 -6.77 -44.31 0.69
N LYS A 23 -5.84 -44.28 -0.28
CA LYS A 23 -4.48 -44.83 -0.11
C LYS A 23 -3.68 -44.00 0.88
N VAL A 24 -3.74 -42.67 0.75
CA VAL A 24 -3.00 -41.74 1.61
C VAL A 24 -3.58 -41.69 3.02
N ASN A 25 -4.91 -41.81 3.15
CA ASN A 25 -5.60 -41.76 4.43
C ASN A 25 -5.77 -43.14 5.09
N LYS A 26 -4.90 -44.11 4.75
CA LYS A 26 -4.89 -45.47 5.31
C LYS A 26 -6.27 -46.15 5.33
N GLY A 27 -7.02 -46.02 4.23
CA GLY A 27 -8.36 -46.59 4.05
C GLY A 27 -9.51 -45.68 4.49
N SER A 28 -9.26 -44.58 5.22
CA SER A 28 -10.32 -43.68 5.68
C SER A 28 -10.77 -42.69 4.59
N THR A 29 -12.06 -42.40 4.53
CA THR A 29 -12.66 -41.37 3.66
C THR A 29 -12.84 -40.03 4.36
N ALA A 30 -12.38 -39.88 5.62
CA ALA A 30 -12.51 -38.64 6.37
C ALA A 30 -11.79 -37.48 5.67
N ALA A 31 -12.43 -36.31 5.67
CA ALA A 31 -11.84 -35.08 5.15
C ALA A 31 -10.61 -34.71 6.00
N ARG A 32 -9.44 -34.72 5.37
CA ARG A 32 -8.17 -34.30 5.98
C ARG A 32 -7.41 -33.41 5.02
N THR A 33 -6.68 -32.47 5.60
CA THR A 33 -5.78 -31.59 4.88
C THR A 33 -4.44 -32.30 4.71
N PHE A 34 -3.96 -32.42 3.47
CA PHE A 34 -2.68 -33.05 3.18
C PHE A 34 -1.66 -31.99 2.72
N TYR A 35 -0.41 -32.18 3.12
CA TYR A 35 0.73 -31.37 2.70
C TYR A 35 1.80 -32.32 2.16
N LEU A 36 2.66 -31.81 1.27
CA LEU A 36 3.76 -32.61 0.76
C LEU A 36 4.85 -32.75 1.82
N ILE A 37 5.41 -33.95 1.93
CA ILE A 37 6.50 -34.24 2.89
C ILE A 37 7.74 -33.39 2.57
N LYS A 38 7.99 -33.12 1.28
CA LYS A 38 9.10 -32.26 0.83
C LYS A 38 9.00 -30.86 1.43
N ASP A 39 7.80 -30.27 1.39
CA ASP A 39 7.56 -28.91 1.87
C ASP A 39 7.67 -28.84 3.39
N ILE A 40 7.19 -29.86 4.12
CA ILE A 40 7.34 -29.93 5.57
C ILE A 40 8.83 -30.06 5.96
N LYS A 41 9.61 -30.84 5.23
CA LYS A 41 11.06 -30.95 5.46
C LYS A 41 11.76 -29.62 5.23
N PHE A 42 11.37 -28.90 4.18
CA PHE A 42 11.87 -27.56 3.90
C PHE A 42 11.57 -26.59 5.06
N LEU A 43 10.33 -26.59 5.57
CA LEU A 43 9.92 -25.78 6.72
C LEU A 43 10.71 -26.04 8.01
N LEU A 44 11.23 -27.26 8.20
CA LEU A 44 11.97 -27.62 9.41
C LEU A 44 13.30 -26.85 9.52
N HIS A 45 13.90 -26.50 8.40
CA HIS A 45 15.19 -25.82 8.33
C HIS A 45 15.07 -24.29 8.34
N GLU A 46 13.86 -23.75 8.46
CA GLU A 46 13.64 -22.30 8.46
C GLU A 46 14.10 -21.63 9.75
N PRO A 47 14.90 -20.54 9.66
CA PRO A 47 15.41 -19.85 10.84
C PRO A 47 14.30 -19.22 11.69
N ILE A 48 13.17 -18.85 11.08
CA ILE A 48 12.00 -18.30 11.79
C ILE A 48 11.45 -19.26 12.85
N VAL A 49 11.64 -20.56 12.66
CA VAL A 49 11.21 -21.57 13.65
C VAL A 49 11.90 -21.36 14.99
N ASN A 50 13.18 -20.96 14.99
CA ASN A 50 13.92 -20.68 16.21
C ASN A 50 13.39 -19.42 16.91
N ASN A 51 13.08 -18.36 16.15
CA ASN A 51 12.47 -17.14 16.70
C ASN A 51 11.10 -17.43 17.35
N PHE A 52 10.30 -18.34 16.77
CA PHE A 52 9.03 -18.76 17.39
C PHE A 52 9.25 -19.54 18.70
N ARG A 53 10.32 -20.33 18.80
CA ARG A 53 10.71 -21.03 20.03
C ARG A 53 11.16 -20.03 21.10
N GLU A 54 11.98 -19.06 20.73
CA GLU A 54 12.42 -17.97 21.61
C GLU A 54 11.25 -17.16 22.13
N TYR A 55 10.30 -16.80 21.27
CA TYR A 55 9.08 -16.11 21.66
C TYR A 55 8.25 -16.91 22.68
N LYS A 56 8.16 -18.24 22.52
CA LYS A 56 7.49 -19.09 23.52
C LYS A 56 8.22 -19.12 24.86
N VAL A 57 9.55 -19.16 24.84
CA VAL A 57 10.36 -19.07 26.06
C VAL A 57 10.14 -17.73 26.73
N PHE A 58 10.15 -16.64 25.96
CA PHE A 58 9.84 -15.29 26.42
C PHE A 58 8.46 -15.23 27.10
N VAL A 59 7.40 -15.72 26.46
CA VAL A 59 6.03 -15.74 27.03
C VAL A 59 5.98 -16.55 28.33
N ARG A 60 6.69 -17.68 28.42
CA ARG A 60 6.77 -18.48 29.66
C ARG A 60 7.47 -17.71 30.78
N LYS A 61 8.60 -17.06 30.49
CA LYS A 61 9.33 -16.24 31.48
C LYS A 61 8.49 -15.05 31.93
N LEU A 62 7.82 -14.38 31.01
CA LEU A 62 6.92 -13.26 31.31
C LEU A 62 5.76 -13.72 32.20
N ARG A 63 5.09 -14.83 31.88
CA ARG A 63 4.02 -15.39 32.73
C ARG A 63 4.52 -15.75 34.13
N LYS A 64 5.74 -16.30 34.24
CA LYS A 64 6.37 -16.63 35.53
C LYS A 64 6.65 -15.37 36.36
N ALA A 65 7.18 -14.31 35.74
CA ALA A 65 7.44 -13.04 36.42
C ALA A 65 6.13 -12.36 36.89
N TYR A 66 5.09 -12.38 36.05
CA TYR A 66 3.75 -11.91 36.42
C TYR A 66 3.17 -12.69 37.61
N GLY A 67 3.25 -14.03 37.59
CA GLY A 67 2.75 -14.87 38.68
C GLY A 67 3.49 -14.69 40.00
N LYS A 68 4.72 -14.16 39.96
CA LYS A 68 5.51 -13.78 41.14
C LYS A 68 5.36 -12.31 41.54
N SER A 69 4.58 -11.52 40.80
CA SER A 69 4.43 -10.08 41.00
C SER A 69 5.75 -9.29 40.94
N GLU A 70 6.75 -9.77 40.19
CA GLU A 70 8.03 -9.09 39.99
C GLU A 70 7.93 -8.05 38.84
N TRP A 71 7.38 -6.87 39.12
CA TRP A 71 7.07 -5.85 38.11
C TRP A 71 8.29 -5.35 37.31
N ASN A 72 9.43 -5.12 37.99
CA ASN A 72 10.66 -4.68 37.32
C ASN A 72 11.19 -5.71 36.32
N SER A 73 11.11 -6.99 36.67
CA SER A 73 11.48 -8.09 35.77
C SER A 73 10.52 -8.14 34.57
N VAL A 74 9.22 -7.95 34.80
CA VAL A 74 8.21 -7.93 33.72
C VAL A 74 8.50 -6.83 32.71
N GLU A 75 8.81 -5.62 33.17
CA GLU A 75 9.11 -4.48 32.30
C GLU A 75 10.37 -4.71 31.46
N ARG A 76 11.47 -5.13 32.10
CA ARG A 76 12.70 -5.53 31.39
C ARG A 76 12.47 -6.62 30.34
N LEU A 77 11.58 -7.57 30.64
CA LEU A 77 11.22 -8.61 29.68
C LEU A 77 10.43 -8.00 28.51
N LYS A 78 9.45 -7.13 28.77
CA LYS A 78 8.66 -6.48 27.71
C LYS A 78 9.54 -5.69 26.75
N ASP A 79 10.55 -4.98 27.25
CA ASP A 79 11.48 -4.21 26.42
C ASP A 79 12.33 -5.14 25.55
N ASN A 80 12.74 -6.29 26.10
CA ASN A 80 13.50 -7.32 25.39
C ASN A 80 12.61 -8.32 24.61
N LYS A 81 11.46 -7.88 24.12
CA LYS A 81 10.56 -8.73 23.33
C LYS A 81 11.28 -9.19 22.05
N PRO A 82 11.43 -10.52 21.82
CA PRO A 82 12.07 -11.00 20.61
C PRO A 82 11.18 -10.66 19.40
N SER A 83 11.79 -9.97 18.44
CA SER A 83 11.21 -9.67 17.13
C SER A 83 11.95 -10.44 16.05
N TYR A 84 11.35 -10.53 14.88
CA TYR A 84 11.88 -11.29 13.76
C TYR A 84 11.58 -10.54 12.48
N LYS A 85 12.34 -10.84 11.43
CA LYS A 85 12.24 -10.18 10.14
C LYS A 85 11.85 -11.18 9.07
N LEU A 86 11.04 -10.74 8.11
CA LEU A 86 10.58 -11.54 6.99
C LEU A 86 11.40 -11.31 5.72
N ASP A 87 12.42 -10.46 5.78
CA ASP A 87 13.22 -9.98 4.64
C ASP A 87 13.80 -11.12 3.79
N HIS A 88 14.33 -12.16 4.43
CA HIS A 88 14.90 -13.32 3.76
C HIS A 88 13.82 -14.15 3.05
N ILE A 89 12.62 -14.26 3.62
CA ILE A 89 11.50 -14.97 3.01
C ILE A 89 11.00 -14.24 1.78
N VAL A 90 10.86 -12.91 1.86
CA VAL A 90 10.42 -12.10 0.73
C VAL A 90 11.39 -12.24 -0.45
N LYS A 91 12.70 -12.15 -0.18
CA LYS A 91 13.75 -12.31 -1.22
C LYS A 91 13.82 -13.71 -1.81
N GLU A 92 13.56 -14.74 -1.03
CA GLU A 92 13.55 -16.11 -1.53
C GLU A 92 12.30 -16.40 -2.37
N ARG A 93 11.14 -15.89 -1.94
CA ARG A 93 9.87 -16.08 -2.66
C ARG A 93 9.81 -15.29 -3.96
N TYR A 94 10.41 -14.10 -3.99
CA TYR A 94 10.45 -13.21 -5.14
C TYR A 94 11.91 -12.93 -5.53
N PRO A 95 12.54 -13.81 -6.33
CA PRO A 95 13.94 -13.65 -6.73
C PRO A 95 14.12 -12.43 -7.64
N THR A 96 13.12 -12.12 -8.47
CA THR A 96 13.10 -10.92 -9.29
C THR A 96 12.05 -9.91 -8.80
N PHE A 97 12.26 -8.65 -9.15
CA PHE A 97 11.32 -7.59 -8.79
C PHE A 97 10.01 -7.66 -9.58
N ILE A 98 10.08 -8.15 -10.82
CA ILE A 98 8.89 -8.31 -11.64
C ILE A 98 7.97 -9.37 -11.01
N ASP A 99 8.55 -10.44 -10.45
CA ASP A 99 7.77 -11.45 -9.72
C ASP A 99 7.06 -10.85 -8.49
N ALA A 100 7.73 -9.94 -7.77
CA ALA A 100 7.11 -9.22 -6.66
C ALA A 100 5.98 -8.29 -7.11
N LEU A 101 6.11 -7.63 -8.27
CA LEU A 101 5.07 -6.76 -8.84
C LEU A 101 3.84 -7.55 -9.31
N ARG A 102 4.03 -8.78 -9.83
CA ARG A 102 2.92 -9.64 -10.28
C ARG A 102 2.00 -10.09 -9.14
N ASP A 103 2.55 -10.27 -7.94
CA ASP A 103 1.78 -10.66 -6.74
C ASP A 103 1.31 -9.43 -5.91
N LEU A 104 1.51 -8.21 -6.41
CA LEU A 104 1.20 -6.98 -5.66
C LEU A 104 -0.29 -6.71 -5.52
N ASP A 105 -1.12 -7.20 -6.44
CA ASP A 105 -2.58 -7.02 -6.50
C ASP A 105 -3.28 -7.42 -5.18
N ASP A 106 -2.97 -8.63 -4.69
CA ASP A 106 -3.50 -9.17 -3.44
C ASP A 106 -2.96 -8.39 -2.23
N ALA A 107 -1.67 -8.04 -2.25
CA ALA A 107 -1.02 -7.31 -1.18
C ALA A 107 -1.64 -5.93 -0.97
N LEU A 108 -1.88 -5.20 -2.06
CA LEU A 108 -2.54 -3.89 -2.04
C LEU A 108 -3.97 -4.02 -1.55
N SER A 109 -4.77 -4.91 -2.14
CA SER A 109 -6.17 -5.10 -1.79
C SER A 109 -6.36 -5.43 -0.30
N MET A 110 -5.49 -6.29 0.25
CA MET A 110 -5.48 -6.62 1.68
C MET A 110 -5.06 -5.43 2.55
N CYS A 111 -4.05 -4.67 2.15
CA CYS A 111 -3.64 -3.48 2.91
C CYS A 111 -4.74 -2.41 2.92
N PHE A 112 -5.38 -2.15 1.77
CA PHE A 112 -6.53 -1.24 1.65
C PHE A 112 -7.73 -1.70 2.50
N LEU A 113 -7.94 -3.01 2.63
CA LEU A 113 -8.95 -3.53 3.55
C LEU A 113 -8.57 -3.26 5.01
N PHE A 114 -7.33 -3.58 5.41
CA PHE A 114 -6.88 -3.40 6.79
C PHE A 114 -6.80 -1.92 7.22
N SER A 115 -6.61 -0.99 6.29
CA SER A 115 -6.58 0.44 6.58
C SER A 115 -7.95 0.99 7.00
N THR A 116 -9.05 0.40 6.52
CA THR A 116 -10.43 0.80 6.87
C THR A 116 -10.89 0.22 8.20
N PHE A 117 -10.23 -0.82 8.73
CA PHE A 117 -10.63 -1.40 10.00
C PHE A 117 -10.46 -0.40 11.17
N PRO A 118 -11.48 -0.26 12.03
CA PRO A 118 -11.34 0.46 13.28
C PRO A 118 -10.33 -0.24 14.20
N ARG A 119 -9.75 0.54 15.11
CA ARG A 119 -8.80 0.08 16.13
C ARG A 119 -9.52 -0.83 17.14
N THR A 120 -9.70 -2.10 16.80
CA THR A 120 -10.31 -3.12 17.65
C THR A 120 -9.24 -4.04 18.24
N GLY A 121 -9.48 -4.62 19.42
CA GLY A 121 -8.52 -5.49 20.10
C GLY A 121 -8.14 -6.79 19.37
N LYS A 122 -8.83 -7.12 18.26
CA LYS A 122 -8.53 -8.30 17.43
C LYS A 122 -7.39 -8.04 16.42
N CYS A 123 -7.21 -6.79 16.00
CA CYS A 123 -6.22 -6.37 15.04
C CYS A 123 -5.13 -5.54 15.73
N HIS A 124 -3.86 -5.76 15.36
CA HIS A 124 -2.77 -4.99 15.93
C HIS A 124 -2.81 -3.58 15.34
N VAL A 125 -2.97 -2.57 16.20
CA VAL A 125 -3.03 -1.15 15.80
C VAL A 125 -1.81 -0.73 14.99
N GLN A 126 -0.63 -1.25 15.35
CA GLN A 126 0.62 -1.02 14.63
C GLN A 126 0.56 -1.50 13.16
N THR A 127 -0.05 -2.65 12.90
CA THR A 127 -0.21 -3.18 11.54
C THR A 127 -1.16 -2.30 10.73
N ILE A 128 -2.26 -1.84 11.32
CA ILE A 128 -3.21 -0.93 10.66
C ILE A 128 -2.53 0.39 10.27
N GLN A 129 -1.78 0.99 11.19
CA GLN A 129 -1.02 2.22 10.93
C GLN A 129 0.03 2.01 9.83
N LEU A 130 0.75 0.88 9.86
CA LEU A 130 1.73 0.54 8.83
C LEU A 130 1.07 0.37 7.46
N CYS A 131 -0.07 -0.34 7.37
CA CYS A 131 -0.84 -0.46 6.13
C CYS A 131 -1.26 0.91 5.59
N ARG A 132 -1.83 1.78 6.44
CA ARG A 132 -2.23 3.15 6.05
C ARG A 132 -1.06 3.92 5.46
N ARG A 133 0.09 3.89 6.13
CA ARG A 133 1.31 4.54 5.67
C ARG A 133 1.75 3.98 4.31
N LEU A 134 1.93 2.66 4.19
CA LEU A 134 2.44 2.02 2.95
C LEU A 134 1.52 2.25 1.74
N ILE A 135 0.20 2.31 1.97
CA ILE A 135 -0.79 2.62 0.93
C ILE A 135 -0.62 4.05 0.43
N VAL A 136 -0.50 5.02 1.34
CA VAL A 136 -0.30 6.42 0.99
C VAL A 136 1.02 6.61 0.23
N GLU A 137 2.08 5.93 0.65
CA GLU A 137 3.36 5.89 -0.07
C GLU A 137 3.17 5.34 -1.50
N PHE A 138 2.44 4.23 -1.66
CA PHE A 138 2.18 3.66 -2.98
C PHE A 138 1.31 4.57 -3.86
N MET A 139 0.27 5.19 -3.31
CA MET A 139 -0.59 6.13 -4.03
C MET A 139 0.20 7.35 -4.51
N HIS A 140 1.10 7.89 -3.67
CA HIS A 140 2.00 8.97 -4.07
C HIS A 140 2.96 8.57 -5.18
N TYR A 141 3.49 7.34 -5.13
CA TYR A 141 4.30 6.80 -6.22
C TYR A 141 3.51 6.79 -7.53
N VAL A 142 2.27 6.29 -7.52
CA VAL A 142 1.41 6.24 -8.72
C VAL A 142 1.10 7.64 -9.26
N ILE A 143 0.87 8.62 -8.37
CA ILE A 143 0.68 10.03 -8.74
C ILE A 143 1.95 10.58 -9.40
N ALA A 144 3.12 10.39 -8.77
CA ALA A 144 4.40 10.92 -9.27
C ALA A 144 4.82 10.27 -10.60
N ALA A 145 4.56 8.96 -10.76
CA ALA A 145 4.82 8.21 -11.98
C ALA A 145 3.80 8.50 -13.10
N ARG A 146 2.64 9.10 -12.76
CA ARG A 146 1.45 9.18 -13.62
C ARG A 146 1.12 7.84 -14.26
N ALA A 147 1.03 6.80 -13.41
CA ALA A 147 0.93 5.40 -13.85
C ALA A 147 -0.53 4.86 -13.90
N LEU A 148 -1.51 5.65 -13.48
CA LEU A 148 -2.92 5.24 -13.43
C LEU A 148 -3.52 5.14 -14.85
N ARG A 149 -4.17 4.01 -15.15
CA ARG A 149 -4.72 3.72 -16.50
C ARG A 149 -6.23 3.65 -16.53
N LYS A 150 -6.81 2.82 -15.66
CA LYS A 150 -8.26 2.60 -15.61
C LYS A 150 -8.76 2.70 -14.19
N VAL A 151 -9.97 3.23 -14.06
CA VAL A 151 -10.69 3.33 -12.79
C VAL A 151 -12.11 2.85 -13.02
N PHE A 152 -12.59 1.96 -12.16
CA PHE A 152 -13.95 1.44 -12.23
C PHE A 152 -14.60 1.46 -10.85
N LEU A 153 -15.70 2.20 -10.72
CA LEU A 153 -16.47 2.30 -9.49
C LEU A 153 -17.52 1.19 -9.48
N SER A 154 -17.47 0.34 -8.47
CA SER A 154 -18.44 -0.72 -8.24
C SER A 154 -19.16 -0.50 -6.90
N ILE A 155 -20.17 -1.32 -6.62
CA ILE A 155 -20.85 -1.36 -5.31
C ILE A 155 -19.87 -1.85 -4.22
N LYS A 156 -18.93 -2.73 -4.56
CA LYS A 156 -17.96 -3.29 -3.61
C LYS A 156 -16.86 -2.30 -3.19
N GLY A 157 -16.57 -1.32 -4.04
CA GLY A 157 -15.43 -0.42 -3.90
C GLY A 157 -14.95 0.08 -5.25
N ILE A 158 -13.80 0.74 -5.24
CA ILE A 158 -13.18 1.35 -6.41
C ILE A 158 -12.03 0.46 -6.87
N TYR A 159 -12.11 0.00 -8.12
CA TYR A 159 -11.04 -0.74 -8.78
C TYR A 159 -10.12 0.25 -9.48
N TYR A 160 -8.83 0.13 -9.20
CA TYR A 160 -7.78 0.89 -9.86
C TYR A 160 -6.89 -0.06 -10.64
N GLN A 161 -6.51 0.35 -11.84
CA GLN A 161 -5.48 -0.29 -12.63
C GLN A 161 -4.36 0.71 -12.89
N ALA A 162 -3.15 0.40 -12.41
CA ALA A 162 -1.94 1.15 -12.74
C ALA A 162 -0.92 0.28 -13.46
N GLU A 163 -0.12 0.89 -14.31
CA GLU A 163 0.93 0.20 -15.07
C GLU A 163 2.29 0.58 -14.50
N VAL A 164 2.97 -0.38 -13.87
CA VAL A 164 4.26 -0.18 -13.22
C VAL A 164 5.29 -1.08 -13.90
N LEU A 165 6.32 -0.48 -14.50
CA LEU A 165 7.37 -1.20 -15.25
C LEU A 165 6.81 -2.21 -16.29
N GLY A 166 5.73 -1.83 -16.97
CA GLY A 166 5.07 -2.67 -17.99
C GLY A 166 4.20 -3.80 -17.43
N GLN A 167 4.05 -3.93 -16.11
CA GLN A 167 3.10 -4.85 -15.49
C GLN A 167 1.83 -4.09 -15.10
N PRO A 168 0.63 -4.50 -15.57
CA PRO A 168 -0.63 -3.98 -15.06
C PRO A 168 -0.89 -4.55 -13.66
N ILE A 169 -1.13 -3.66 -12.71
CA ILE A 169 -1.44 -3.97 -11.31
C ILE A 169 -2.87 -3.51 -11.05
N VAL A 170 -3.71 -4.41 -10.56
CA VAL A 170 -5.12 -4.15 -10.29
C VAL A 170 -5.41 -4.39 -8.82
N TRP A 171 -5.96 -3.37 -8.16
CA TRP A 171 -6.36 -3.50 -6.76
C TRP A 171 -7.73 -2.86 -6.52
N ILE A 172 -8.36 -3.29 -5.43
CA ILE A 172 -9.62 -2.72 -4.95
C ILE A 172 -9.38 -1.89 -3.69
N ALA A 173 -9.87 -0.66 -3.71
CA ALA A 173 -10.01 0.17 -2.52
C ALA A 173 -11.47 0.13 -2.04
N PRO A 174 -11.75 -0.38 -0.83
CA PRO A 174 -13.10 -0.33 -0.27
C PRO A 174 -13.50 1.11 0.03
N TYR A 175 -14.80 1.40 -0.02
CA TYR A 175 -15.30 2.68 0.45
C TYR A 175 -15.05 2.83 1.95
N ALA A 176 -14.77 4.05 2.39
CA ALA A 176 -14.50 4.39 3.78
C ALA A 176 -15.77 4.39 4.65
N PHE A 177 -16.49 3.26 4.66
CA PHE A 177 -17.63 3.02 5.54
C PHE A 177 -17.20 2.23 6.77
N SER A 178 -17.84 2.51 7.90
CA SER A 178 -17.71 1.68 9.09
C SER A 178 -18.34 0.32 8.81
N HIS A 179 -17.51 -0.72 8.77
CA HIS A 179 -17.99 -2.10 8.63
C HIS A 179 -18.00 -2.80 9.98
N ASP A 180 -19.08 -3.55 10.22
CA ASP A 180 -19.12 -4.50 11.32
C ASP A 180 -18.19 -5.68 11.05
N HIS A 181 -17.55 -6.18 12.11
CA HIS A 181 -16.56 -7.27 11.99
C HIS A 181 -17.29 -8.61 12.06
N PRO A 182 -17.48 -9.33 10.92
CA PRO A 182 -18.11 -10.64 10.96
C PRO A 182 -17.29 -11.58 11.84
N THR A 183 -17.98 -12.33 12.70
CA THR A 183 -17.33 -13.30 13.60
C THR A 183 -16.87 -14.57 12.88
N ASP A 184 -17.34 -14.81 11.66
CA ASP A 184 -17.01 -15.98 10.84
C ASP A 184 -15.59 -15.91 10.24
N VAL A 185 -14.98 -14.73 10.24
CA VAL A 185 -13.66 -14.51 9.62
C VAL A 185 -12.53 -14.68 10.63
N ASP A 186 -11.54 -15.51 10.29
CA ASP A 186 -10.32 -15.68 11.10
C ASP A 186 -9.30 -14.55 10.84
N TYR A 187 -9.47 -13.46 11.61
CA TYR A 187 -8.55 -12.31 11.58
C TYR A 187 -7.10 -12.66 11.92
N ARG A 188 -6.82 -13.77 12.62
CA ARG A 188 -5.44 -14.15 12.93
C ARG A 188 -4.72 -14.62 11.69
N VAL A 189 -5.40 -15.39 10.84
CA VAL A 189 -4.88 -15.82 9.54
C VAL A 189 -4.66 -14.59 8.66
N MET A 190 -5.66 -13.71 8.54
CA MET A 190 -5.52 -12.49 7.75
C MET A 190 -4.37 -11.61 8.24
N ALA A 191 -4.20 -11.44 9.56
CA ALA A 191 -3.10 -10.66 10.12
C ALA A 191 -1.72 -11.22 9.73
N THR A 192 -1.56 -12.55 9.63
CA THR A 192 -0.30 -13.15 9.17
C THR A 192 -0.03 -12.90 7.68
N PHE A 193 -1.06 -12.85 6.84
CA PHE A 193 -0.93 -12.43 5.44
C PHE A 193 -0.55 -10.95 5.35
N THR A 194 -1.23 -10.08 6.10
CA THR A 194 -0.94 -8.64 6.11
C THR A 194 0.46 -8.34 6.63
N GLU A 195 0.96 -9.09 7.62
CA GLU A 195 2.33 -8.99 8.09
C GLU A 195 3.34 -9.28 6.98
N PHE A 196 3.11 -10.33 6.18
CA PHE A 196 3.95 -10.61 5.01
C PHE A 196 3.83 -9.51 3.94
N TYR A 197 2.61 -9.14 3.58
CA TYR A 197 2.35 -8.14 2.54
C TYR A 197 2.87 -6.75 2.88
N THR A 198 2.84 -6.33 4.14
CA THR A 198 3.44 -5.05 4.56
C THR A 198 4.96 -5.05 4.39
N THR A 199 5.64 -6.17 4.67
CA THR A 199 7.08 -6.28 4.38
C THR A 199 7.37 -6.29 2.88
N LEU A 200 6.56 -6.98 2.07
CA LEU A 200 6.66 -6.99 0.61
C LEU A 200 6.48 -5.57 0.04
N LEU A 201 5.39 -4.88 0.41
CA LEU A 201 5.10 -3.51 -0.02
C LEU A 201 6.19 -2.53 0.40
N GLY A 202 6.78 -2.68 1.59
CA GLY A 202 7.91 -1.86 2.03
C GLY A 202 9.13 -1.99 1.11
N PHE A 203 9.50 -3.21 0.69
CA PHE A 203 10.59 -3.43 -0.27
C PHE A 203 10.23 -2.91 -1.67
N VAL A 204 8.98 -3.09 -2.09
CA VAL A 204 8.51 -2.63 -3.39
C VAL A 204 8.53 -1.10 -3.46
N ASN A 205 7.91 -0.42 -2.49
CA ASN A 205 7.90 1.04 -2.41
C ASN A 205 9.33 1.60 -2.38
N PHE A 206 10.23 1.04 -1.57
CA PHE A 206 11.63 1.49 -1.54
C PHE A 206 12.29 1.48 -2.93
N ARG A 207 12.15 0.37 -3.68
CA ARG A 207 12.71 0.25 -5.03
C ARG A 207 12.00 1.15 -6.05
N LEU A 208 10.68 1.29 -5.95
CA LEU A 208 9.89 2.17 -6.81
C LEU A 208 10.27 3.64 -6.63
N TYR A 209 10.42 4.10 -5.39
CA TYR A 209 10.88 5.45 -5.09
C TYR A 209 12.31 5.71 -5.58
N GLN A 210 13.20 4.74 -5.39
CA GLN A 210 14.56 4.82 -5.92
C GLN A 210 14.58 4.91 -7.45
N SER A 211 13.67 4.23 -8.16
CA SER A 211 13.56 4.31 -9.62
C SER A 211 13.12 5.68 -10.14
N LEU A 212 12.40 6.47 -9.33
CA LEU A 212 11.95 7.83 -9.66
C LEU A 212 12.82 8.92 -9.01
N ASN A 213 13.96 8.57 -8.40
CA ASN A 213 14.84 9.48 -7.67
C ASN A 213 14.12 10.29 -6.57
N LEU A 214 13.12 9.68 -5.92
CA LEU A 214 12.38 10.26 -4.79
C LEU A 214 13.01 9.82 -3.47
N HIS A 215 12.93 10.68 -2.44
CA HIS A 215 13.42 10.32 -1.11
C HIS A 215 12.49 9.28 -0.47
N TYR A 216 13.07 8.24 0.15
CA TYR A 216 12.33 7.23 0.90
C TYR A 216 12.85 7.17 2.35
N PRO A 217 11.99 7.27 3.39
CA PRO A 217 10.53 7.52 3.35
C PRO A 217 10.13 8.85 2.68
N PRO A 218 8.92 8.96 2.09
CA PRO A 218 8.52 10.18 1.39
C PRO A 218 8.50 11.39 2.30
N LYS A 219 9.03 12.50 1.78
CA LYS A 219 8.92 13.82 2.39
C LYS A 219 8.16 14.73 1.42
N LEU A 220 7.32 15.61 1.95
CA LEU A 220 6.65 16.61 1.14
C LEU A 220 7.63 17.70 0.71
N GLU A 221 7.42 18.22 -0.50
CA GLU A 221 8.13 19.40 -1.00
C GLU A 221 7.84 20.59 -0.08
N GLY A 222 8.89 21.18 0.52
CA GLY A 222 8.80 22.23 1.55
C GLY A 222 9.11 21.78 2.98
N GLN A 223 8.82 20.53 3.38
CA GLN A 223 9.23 20.01 4.70
C GLN A 223 10.74 19.75 4.78
N ALA A 224 11.36 19.35 3.67
CA ALA A 224 12.81 19.16 3.59
C ALA A 224 13.62 20.45 3.85
N GLN A 225 13.01 21.63 3.63
CA GLN A 225 13.63 22.92 3.95
C GLN A 225 13.32 23.40 5.38
N ALA A 226 12.24 22.91 5.99
CA ALA A 226 11.81 23.29 7.34
C ALA A 226 12.52 22.52 8.47
N GLU A 227 13.02 21.31 8.19
CA GLU A 227 13.76 20.49 9.17
C GLU A 227 15.07 21.13 9.67
N THR A 228 15.63 22.12 8.96
CA THR A 228 16.83 22.86 9.41
C THR A 228 16.53 23.87 10.54
N LYS A 229 15.26 24.05 10.92
CA LYS A 229 14.82 24.98 11.99
C LYS A 229 13.67 24.41 12.84
N ILE A 230 13.85 23.27 13.51
CA ILE A 230 12.95 22.81 14.59
C ILE A 230 13.78 22.37 15.79
N SER A 231 13.31 22.68 17.00
CA SER A 231 13.96 22.33 18.27
C SER A 231 13.43 21.03 18.90
N GLU A 232 14.20 20.50 19.85
CA GLU A 232 14.07 19.13 20.36
C GLU A 232 12.81 18.81 21.20
N ASP A 233 11.88 19.75 21.45
CA ASP A 233 10.79 19.52 22.43
C ASP A 233 9.37 19.37 21.83
N THR A 234 9.19 19.25 20.50
CA THR A 234 7.84 19.31 19.86
C THR A 234 7.38 18.03 19.13
N TYR A 235 8.26 17.05 18.88
CA TYR A 235 8.09 16.04 17.81
C TYR A 235 6.79 15.21 17.75
N ALA A 236 6.13 14.90 18.88
CA ALA A 236 5.06 13.89 18.91
C ALA A 236 3.80 14.30 18.12
N LEU A 237 3.44 15.58 18.12
CA LEU A 237 2.26 16.09 17.39
C LEU A 237 2.55 16.34 15.90
N ASP A 238 3.81 16.63 15.55
CA ASP A 238 4.21 16.97 14.18
C ASP A 238 4.32 15.74 13.27
N SER A 239 4.60 14.56 13.85
CA SER A 239 4.67 13.29 13.12
C SER A 239 3.28 12.81 12.63
N GLU A 240 2.24 12.92 13.46
CA GLU A 240 0.86 12.62 13.05
C GLU A 240 0.36 13.64 12.01
N SER A 241 0.67 14.92 12.20
CA SER A 241 0.33 15.97 11.23
C SER A 241 0.99 15.74 9.86
N SER A 242 2.25 15.31 9.84
CA SER A 242 2.98 15.05 8.59
C SER A 242 2.42 13.84 7.83
N MET A 243 2.03 12.79 8.55
CA MET A 243 1.38 11.61 7.94
C MET A 243 0.00 11.96 7.38
N GLU A 244 -0.79 12.76 8.09
CA GLU A 244 -2.09 13.22 7.61
C GLU A 244 -1.96 14.16 6.39
N LYS A 245 -0.94 15.03 6.35
CA LYS A 245 -0.63 15.84 5.17
C LYS A 245 -0.21 14.99 3.97
N LEU A 246 0.55 13.92 4.19
CA LEU A 246 0.85 12.95 3.13
C LEU A 246 -0.42 12.23 2.68
N ALA A 247 -1.29 11.82 3.59
CA ALA A 247 -2.55 11.14 3.27
C ALA A 247 -3.55 12.03 2.49
N ALA A 248 -3.37 13.35 2.54
CA ALA A 248 -4.17 14.31 1.79
C ALA A 248 -3.92 14.25 0.27
N LEU A 249 -2.77 13.74 -0.19
CA LEU A 249 -2.41 13.61 -1.62
C LEU A 249 -2.39 14.93 -2.43
N SER A 250 -2.55 16.09 -1.79
CA SER A 250 -2.58 17.41 -2.45
C SER A 250 -1.20 17.95 -2.81
N ALA A 251 -0.19 17.68 -1.98
CA ALA A 251 1.16 18.20 -2.15
C ALA A 251 2.04 17.26 -2.99
N SER A 252 3.06 17.84 -3.62
CA SER A 252 4.08 17.11 -4.37
C SER A 252 5.19 16.59 -3.46
N LEU A 253 5.86 15.52 -3.89
CA LEU A 253 6.94 14.87 -3.14
C LEU A 253 8.31 15.50 -3.44
N ALA A 254 9.17 15.51 -2.42
CA ALA A 254 10.55 15.94 -2.56
C ALA A 254 11.38 14.94 -3.40
N ARG A 255 12.07 15.46 -4.43
CA ARG A 255 13.00 14.72 -5.27
C ARG A 255 14.43 14.86 -4.74
N VAL A 256 15.21 13.78 -4.79
CA VAL A 256 16.63 13.77 -4.38
C VAL A 256 17.51 14.44 -5.44
N VAL A 257 17.09 14.36 -6.70
CA VAL A 257 17.72 15.02 -7.85
C VAL A 257 16.63 15.65 -8.68
N VAL A 258 16.76 16.94 -9.01
CA VAL A 258 15.92 17.57 -10.04
C VAL A 258 16.35 16.94 -11.36
N PRO A 259 15.50 16.17 -12.06
CA PRO A 259 15.88 15.73 -13.38
C PRO A 259 16.03 16.98 -14.25
N ASN A 260 17.23 17.20 -14.81
CA ASN A 260 17.31 17.93 -16.06
C ASN A 260 16.40 17.19 -17.02
N ILE A 261 15.34 17.85 -17.48
CA ILE A 261 14.50 17.33 -18.56
C ILE A 261 15.34 17.50 -19.83
N GLU A 262 16.35 16.67 -19.99
CA GLU A 262 16.77 16.26 -21.31
C GLU A 262 15.73 15.22 -21.71
N GLU A 263 14.74 15.66 -22.48
CA GLU A 263 13.90 14.75 -23.24
C GLU A 263 14.86 13.86 -24.01
N ALA A 264 15.06 12.63 -23.53
CA ALA A 264 15.81 11.64 -24.27
C ALA A 264 14.98 11.35 -25.52
N GLU A 265 15.31 12.05 -26.61
CA GLU A 265 14.82 11.73 -27.94
C GLU A 265 15.01 10.22 -28.12
N ALA A 266 13.90 9.52 -28.31
CA ALA A 266 13.95 8.10 -28.60
C ALA A 266 14.75 7.95 -29.90
N ASP A 267 15.93 7.34 -29.80
CA ASP A 267 16.82 7.08 -30.93
C ASP A 267 16.05 6.18 -31.93
N GLU A 268 15.56 6.77 -33.01
CA GLU A 268 14.85 6.04 -34.07
C GLU A 268 15.87 5.22 -34.85
N PHE A 269 16.08 3.98 -34.43
CA PHE A 269 16.77 2.99 -35.25
C PHE A 269 15.93 2.71 -36.51
N PRO A 270 16.45 2.91 -37.73
CA PRO A 270 15.77 2.52 -38.95
C PRO A 270 15.65 1.00 -38.98
N THR A 271 14.44 0.47 -38.79
CA THR A 271 14.14 -0.95 -39.02
C THR A 271 13.83 -1.15 -40.49
N ASP A 272 14.64 -1.98 -41.16
CA ASP A 272 14.41 -2.41 -42.53
C ASP A 272 13.05 -3.14 -42.67
N GLY A 273 12.09 -2.49 -43.33
CA GLY A 273 11.23 -3.09 -44.34
C GLY A 273 9.98 -3.90 -43.96
N GLU A 274 9.88 -4.59 -42.81
CA GLU A 274 8.78 -5.58 -42.63
C GLU A 274 8.20 -5.72 -41.19
N VAL A 275 7.78 -4.63 -40.53
CA VAL A 275 6.97 -4.71 -39.28
C VAL A 275 5.94 -3.56 -39.12
N THR A 276 5.16 -3.21 -40.16
CA THR A 276 4.48 -1.90 -40.21
C THR A 276 3.12 -1.77 -39.51
N ALA A 277 2.40 -2.83 -39.15
CA ALA A 277 1.09 -2.69 -38.49
C ALA A 277 1.16 -2.71 -36.95
N GLN A 278 1.90 -3.66 -36.37
CA GLN A 278 1.96 -3.85 -34.92
C GLN A 278 2.79 -2.76 -34.21
N GLU A 279 3.81 -2.23 -34.87
CA GLU A 279 4.63 -1.13 -34.32
C GLU A 279 3.87 0.20 -34.36
N GLU A 280 3.12 0.48 -35.42
CA GLU A 280 2.24 1.66 -35.49
C GLU A 280 1.14 1.62 -34.44
N ASP A 281 0.51 0.47 -34.22
CA ASP A 281 -0.52 0.32 -33.19
C ASP A 281 0.08 0.53 -31.78
N ARG A 282 1.27 0.00 -31.49
CA ARG A 282 2.00 0.29 -30.23
C ARG A 282 2.35 1.77 -30.07
N ARG A 283 2.80 2.44 -31.14
CA ARG A 283 3.11 3.88 -31.09
C ARG A 283 1.84 4.69 -30.78
N LYS A 284 0.72 4.40 -31.45
CA LYS A 284 -0.58 5.04 -31.19
C LYS A 284 -1.06 4.81 -29.76
N GLU A 285 -0.86 3.62 -29.21
CA GLU A 285 -1.17 3.31 -27.81
C GLU A 285 -0.31 4.12 -26.84
N LEU A 286 1.00 4.23 -27.09
CA LEU A 286 1.90 5.04 -26.27
C LEU A 286 1.55 6.53 -26.30
N GLU A 287 1.24 7.08 -27.48
CA GLU A 287 0.79 8.48 -27.60
C GLU A 287 -0.54 8.73 -26.89
N ALA A 288 -1.50 7.79 -27.01
CA ALA A 288 -2.77 7.89 -26.29
C ALA A 288 -2.54 7.83 -24.77
N GLN A 289 -1.60 7.00 -24.32
CA GLN A 289 -1.18 6.92 -22.93
C GLN A 289 -0.52 8.20 -22.43
N GLU A 290 0.28 8.88 -23.25
CA GLU A 290 0.89 10.17 -22.89
C GLU A 290 -0.13 11.29 -22.81
N LYS A 291 -1.08 11.33 -23.76
CA LYS A 291 -2.22 12.26 -23.71
C LYS A 291 -3.04 12.05 -22.44
N GLN A 292 -3.29 10.80 -22.07
CA GLN A 292 -3.94 10.48 -20.80
C GLN A 292 -3.14 11.00 -19.60
N LYS A 293 -1.81 10.84 -19.55
CA LYS A 293 -0.99 11.35 -18.44
C LYS A 293 -1.05 12.87 -18.23
N LYS A 294 -1.46 13.65 -19.24
CA LYS A 294 -1.50 15.12 -19.18
C LYS A 294 -2.92 15.68 -19.25
N LEU A 295 -3.95 14.85 -19.02
CA LEU A 295 -5.34 15.21 -19.27
C LEU A 295 -5.82 16.43 -18.45
N PHE A 296 -5.36 16.57 -17.20
CA PHE A 296 -5.74 17.68 -16.33
C PHE A 296 -4.61 18.69 -16.09
N GLU A 297 -3.57 18.69 -16.93
CA GLU A 297 -2.42 19.58 -16.74
C GLU A 297 -2.84 21.07 -16.84
N GLY A 298 -2.54 21.83 -15.78
CA GLY A 298 -2.93 23.24 -15.67
C GLY A 298 -4.38 23.50 -15.20
N LEU A 299 -5.18 22.45 -14.99
CA LEU A 299 -6.54 22.59 -14.44
C LEU A 299 -6.52 22.53 -12.92
N LYS A 300 -7.29 23.43 -12.31
CA LYS A 300 -7.50 23.53 -10.85
C LYS A 300 -8.91 23.08 -10.48
N PHE A 301 -9.01 22.03 -9.67
CA PHE A 301 -10.24 21.41 -9.20
C PHE A 301 -10.49 21.73 -7.71
N PHE A 302 -11.72 22.13 -7.41
CA PHE A 302 -12.18 22.28 -6.02
C PHE A 302 -13.20 21.20 -5.66
N LEU A 303 -12.91 20.42 -4.60
CA LEU A 303 -13.76 19.35 -4.12
C LEU A 303 -14.65 19.81 -2.96
N ASN A 304 -15.96 19.60 -3.08
CA ASN A 304 -16.91 19.88 -2.00
C ASN A 304 -16.92 18.79 -0.91
N ARG A 305 -17.51 19.07 0.25
CA ARG A 305 -17.60 18.16 1.40
C ARG A 305 -18.32 16.83 1.14
N GLU A 306 -19.19 16.79 0.14
CA GLU A 306 -20.08 15.66 -0.15
C GLU A 306 -19.40 14.58 -0.99
N VAL A 307 -18.33 14.93 -1.70
CA VAL A 307 -17.67 14.02 -2.66
C VAL A 307 -16.56 13.19 -2.01
N PRO A 308 -16.29 11.97 -2.48
CA PRO A 308 -15.22 11.13 -1.95
C PRO A 308 -13.84 11.70 -2.29
N ARG A 309 -13.34 12.57 -1.41
CA ARG A 309 -12.12 13.36 -1.61
C ARG A 309 -10.88 12.51 -1.93
N GLU A 310 -10.66 11.42 -1.20
CA GLU A 310 -9.42 10.63 -1.29
C GLU A 310 -9.30 9.96 -2.66
N ALA A 311 -10.42 9.42 -3.16
CA ALA A 311 -10.50 8.82 -4.48
C ALA A 311 -10.35 9.86 -5.59
N LEU A 312 -11.05 10.99 -5.51
CA LEU A 312 -11.01 12.03 -6.54
C LEU A 312 -9.66 12.75 -6.57
N ALA A 313 -9.10 13.09 -5.41
CA ALA A 313 -7.78 13.71 -5.31
C ALA A 313 -6.71 12.81 -5.91
N PHE A 314 -6.74 11.51 -5.62
CA PHE A 314 -5.83 10.53 -6.21
C PHE A 314 -5.94 10.49 -7.75
N ILE A 315 -7.16 10.47 -8.29
CA ILE A 315 -7.38 10.45 -9.74
C ILE A 315 -6.89 11.75 -10.36
N ILE A 316 -7.39 12.91 -9.90
CA ILE A 316 -7.06 14.22 -10.47
C ILE A 316 -5.54 14.44 -10.49
N ARG A 317 -4.87 14.14 -9.36
CA ARG A 317 -3.40 14.28 -9.24
C ARG A 317 -2.64 13.30 -10.14
N SER A 318 -3.12 12.06 -10.30
CA SER A 318 -2.49 11.08 -11.19
C SER A 318 -2.52 11.51 -12.66
N PHE A 319 -3.50 12.32 -13.04
CA PHE A 319 -3.70 12.87 -14.39
C PHE A 319 -3.15 14.29 -14.55
N GLY A 320 -2.37 14.79 -13.59
CA GLY A 320 -1.64 16.06 -13.66
C GLY A 320 -2.42 17.31 -13.23
N GLY A 321 -3.61 17.14 -12.64
CA GLY A 321 -4.42 18.26 -12.14
C GLY A 321 -4.08 18.65 -10.71
N ASP A 322 -4.34 19.93 -10.40
CA ASP A 322 -4.26 20.43 -9.04
C ASP A 322 -5.61 20.31 -8.35
N VAL A 323 -5.59 19.89 -7.09
CA VAL A 323 -6.80 19.66 -6.30
C VAL A 323 -6.70 20.37 -4.95
N SER A 324 -7.79 21.00 -4.54
CA SER A 324 -7.96 21.57 -3.21
C SER A 324 -9.37 21.33 -2.68
N TRP A 325 -9.55 21.58 -1.39
CA TRP A 325 -10.81 21.49 -0.65
C TRP A 325 -10.83 22.56 0.44
N ASP A 326 -11.94 22.66 1.16
CA ASP A 326 -12.06 23.64 2.23
C ASP A 326 -11.15 23.32 3.44
N LYS A 327 -10.40 24.31 3.92
CA LYS A 327 -9.43 24.18 5.02
C LYS A 327 -10.05 23.66 6.31
N SER A 328 -11.35 23.92 6.53
CA SER A 328 -12.06 23.46 7.73
C SER A 328 -12.29 21.94 7.75
N LEU A 329 -12.36 21.30 6.58
CA LEU A 329 -12.68 19.88 6.45
C LEU A 329 -11.47 19.01 6.80
N CYS A 330 -10.30 19.38 6.27
CA CYS A 330 -9.08 18.63 6.49
C CYS A 330 -7.83 19.43 6.15
N ILE A 331 -6.73 19.08 6.82
CA ILE A 331 -5.40 19.60 6.52
C ILE A 331 -4.94 19.22 5.11
N GLY A 332 -4.06 20.03 4.54
CA GLY A 332 -3.51 19.82 3.19
C GLY A 332 -4.24 20.54 2.07
N ALA A 333 -5.23 21.39 2.36
CA ALA A 333 -5.79 22.31 1.37
C ALA A 333 -4.73 23.31 0.87
N THR A 334 -4.72 23.59 -0.43
CA THR A 334 -3.72 24.44 -1.10
C THR A 334 -4.27 25.82 -1.45
N TYR A 335 -5.49 25.90 -1.99
CA TYR A 335 -6.21 27.13 -2.31
C TYR A 335 -7.68 27.09 -1.85
N ASP A 336 -8.18 28.24 -1.40
CA ASP A 336 -9.52 28.43 -0.84
C ASP A 336 -10.60 28.57 -1.93
N ILE A 337 -11.88 28.32 -1.59
CA ILE A 337 -13.00 28.34 -2.57
C ILE A 337 -13.20 29.68 -3.30
N THR A 338 -12.71 30.78 -2.71
CA THR A 338 -12.82 32.13 -3.25
C THR A 338 -11.73 32.46 -4.28
N ASP A 339 -10.80 31.55 -4.55
CA ASP A 339 -9.73 31.79 -5.51
C ASP A 339 -10.30 31.79 -6.95
N SER A 340 -10.05 32.87 -7.68
CA SER A 340 -10.46 33.04 -9.08
C SER A 340 -9.72 32.11 -10.04
N CYS A 341 -8.63 31.46 -9.59
CA CYS A 341 -7.89 30.49 -10.39
C CYS A 341 -8.60 29.14 -10.54
N ILE A 342 -9.69 28.88 -9.80
CA ILE A 342 -10.40 27.60 -9.85
C ILE A 342 -11.09 27.44 -11.21
N THR A 343 -10.80 26.33 -11.90
CA THR A 343 -11.39 26.05 -13.22
C THR A 343 -12.65 25.20 -13.13
N HIS A 344 -12.67 24.23 -12.22
CA HIS A 344 -13.75 23.24 -12.09
C HIS A 344 -14.08 23.03 -10.62
N GLN A 345 -15.37 23.00 -10.30
CA GLN A 345 -15.87 22.68 -8.96
C GLN A 345 -16.65 21.37 -9.03
N ILE A 346 -16.26 20.38 -8.22
CA ILE A 346 -16.93 19.08 -8.17
C ILE A 346 -17.92 19.06 -7.01
N VAL A 347 -19.20 18.92 -7.35
CA VAL A 347 -20.34 18.88 -6.43
C VAL A 347 -21.26 17.70 -6.80
N ASP A 348 -21.76 16.98 -5.79
CA ASP A 348 -22.76 15.92 -6.01
C ASP A 348 -24.17 16.53 -6.22
N ARG A 349 -24.45 17.66 -5.55
CA ARG A 349 -25.74 18.37 -5.61
C ARG A 349 -25.59 19.77 -6.20
N PRO A 350 -25.53 19.92 -7.54
CA PRO A 350 -25.32 21.22 -8.18
C PRO A 350 -26.47 22.23 -7.97
N GLY A 351 -27.68 21.76 -7.63
CA GLY A 351 -28.87 22.61 -7.49
C GLY A 351 -28.95 23.43 -6.20
N GLN A 352 -28.15 23.13 -5.18
CA GLN A 352 -28.01 23.97 -3.98
C GLN A 352 -26.87 24.96 -4.22
N GLN A 353 -27.15 26.01 -4.98
CA GLN A 353 -26.19 27.07 -5.28
C GLN A 353 -25.59 27.64 -3.98
N THR A 354 -24.33 27.35 -3.70
CA THR A 354 -23.46 28.37 -3.12
C THR A 354 -23.24 29.37 -4.25
N PRO A 355 -23.77 30.61 -4.15
CA PRO A 355 -23.50 31.60 -5.17
C PRO A 355 -21.99 31.76 -5.26
N ILE A 356 -21.44 31.56 -6.46
CA ILE A 356 -20.15 32.10 -6.81
C ILE A 356 -20.35 33.61 -6.71
N ILE A 357 -19.93 34.21 -5.60
CA ILE A 357 -19.87 35.66 -5.47
C ILE A 357 -18.78 36.10 -6.45
N GLY A 358 -19.19 36.53 -7.64
CA GLY A 358 -18.30 37.13 -8.63
C GLY A 358 -18.37 36.58 -10.06
N ARG A 359 -19.56 36.31 -10.61
CA ARG A 359 -19.83 36.55 -12.04
C ARG A 359 -21.31 36.74 -12.31
#